data_AF-A0AA46QF47-F1
#
_entry.id   AF-A0AA46QF47-F1
#
_cell.length_a   1.000
_cell.length_b   1.000
_cell.length_c   1.000
_cell.angle_alpha   90.00
_cell.angle_beta   90.00
_cell.angle_gamma   90.00
#
_symmetry.space_group_name_H-M   'P 1'
#
loop_
_entity.id
_entity.type
_entity.pdbx_description
1 polymer ?
#
loop_
_entity_poly.entity_id
_entity_poly.type
_entity_poly.pdbx_seq_one_letter_code
_entity_poly.pdbx_strand_id
1 'polypeptide(L)' 'MARLNLEIIHPNNADVNNIFAMMERKYAGRPATAETIKEMEKEAARLIRRLITTKVTFAK' A
#
# COMPACT_ATOMS: atom_id res chain seq x y z
N MET A 1 23.95 -14.38 22.63
CA MET A 1 23.51 -14.81 21.28
C MET A 1 22.76 -13.65 20.67
N ALA A 2 23.09 -13.26 19.43
CA ALA A 2 22.40 -12.15 18.78
C ALA A 2 20.91 -12.49 18.57
N ARG A 3 20.01 -11.57 18.91
CA ARG A 3 18.57 -11.73 18.71
C ARG A 3 18.15 -11.02 17.43
N LEU A 4 17.25 -11.63 16.65
CA LEU A 4 16.62 -10.94 15.53
C LEU A 4 15.58 -9.95 16.06
N ASN A 5 15.68 -8.71 15.61
CA ASN A 5 14.68 -7.67 15.82
C ASN A 5 14.04 -7.33 14.48
N LEU A 6 12.71 -7.22 14.46
CA LEU A 6 11.91 -6.99 13.26
C LEU A 6 11.09 -5.71 13.46
N GLU A 7 11.24 -4.77 12.53
CA GLU A 7 10.52 -3.50 12.51
C GLU A 7 9.67 -3.42 11.25
N ILE A 8 8.36 -3.19 11.41
CA ILE A 8 7.43 -2.99 10.30
C ILE A 8 7.26 -1.49 10.09
N ILE A 9 7.75 -1.01 8.96
CA ILE A 9 7.66 0.39 8.53
C ILE A 9 6.42 0.53 7.66
N HIS A 10 5.46 1.31 8.17
CA HIS A 10 4.23 1.63 7.45
C HIS A 10 4.48 2.81 6.49
N PRO A 11 3.78 2.86 5.33
CA PRO A 11 3.85 4.03 4.46
C PRO A 11 3.39 5.29 5.19
N ASN A 12 3.97 6.43 4.82
CA ASN A 12 3.48 7.71 5.29
C ASN A 12 2.24 8.15 4.48
N ASN A 13 1.54 9.17 4.96
CA ASN A 13 0.33 9.67 4.30
C ASN A 13 0.60 10.19 2.88
N ALA A 14 1.79 10.75 2.60
CA ALA A 14 2.12 11.27 1.28
C ALA A 14 2.23 10.13 0.25
N ASP A 15 2.84 9.00 0.62
CA ASP A 15 2.94 7.82 -0.24
C ASP A 15 1.56 7.24 -0.55
N VAL A 16 0.68 7.14 0.46
CA VAL A 16 -0.70 6.66 0.28
C VAL A 16 -1.52 7.61 -0.60
N ASN A 17 -1.41 8.93 -0.39
CA ASN A 17 -2.10 9.92 -1.20
C ASN A 17 -1.67 9.90 -2.67
N ASN A 18 -0.38 9.64 -2.95
CA ASN A 18 0.11 9.47 -4.31
C ASN A 18 -0.53 8.26 -5.01
N ILE A 19 -0.74 7.14 -4.27
CA ILE A 19 -1.46 5.98 -4.79
C ILE A 19 -2.92 6.35 -5.11
N PHE A 20 -3.61 7.08 -4.23
CA PHE A 20 -4.97 7.52 -4.51
C PHE A 20 -5.06 8.44 -5.73
N ALA A 21 -4.19 9.44 -5.86
CA ALA A 21 -4.17 10.31 -7.02
C ALA A 21 -3.93 9.54 -8.34
N MET A 22 -3.09 8.49 -8.31
CA MET A 22 -2.90 7.61 -9.45
C MET A 22 -4.15 6.80 -9.77
N MET A 23 -4.81 6.23 -8.74
CA MET A 23 -6.03 5.44 -8.89
C MET A 23 -7.19 6.29 -9.43
N GLU A 24 -7.36 7.51 -8.91
CA GLU A 24 -8.36 8.48 -9.40
C GLU A 24 -8.19 8.74 -10.90
N ARG A 25 -6.96 8.97 -11.36
CA ARG A 25 -6.67 9.16 -12.79
C ARG A 25 -6.95 7.91 -13.61
N LYS A 26 -6.61 6.72 -13.10
CA LYS A 26 -6.78 5.45 -13.81
C LYS A 26 -8.26 5.07 -13.99
N TYR A 27 -9.06 5.34 -12.97
CA TYR A 27 -10.48 5.01 -12.95
C TYR A 27 -11.38 6.20 -13.35
N ALA A 28 -10.78 7.36 -13.66
CA ALA A 28 -11.50 8.52 -14.18
C ALA A 28 -12.35 8.14 -15.40
N GLY A 29 -13.63 8.50 -15.37
CA GLY A 29 -14.58 8.22 -16.45
C GLY A 29 -15.11 6.78 -16.50
N ARG A 30 -14.68 5.88 -15.61
CA ARG A 30 -15.30 4.56 -15.48
C ARG A 30 -16.60 4.66 -14.66
N PRO A 31 -17.66 3.93 -15.04
CA PRO A 31 -18.88 3.85 -14.24
C PRO A 31 -18.60 3.22 -12.86
N ALA A 32 -19.17 3.78 -11.80
CA ALA A 32 -19.04 3.27 -10.44
C ALA A 32 -19.92 2.03 -10.20
N THR A 33 -19.70 0.96 -10.96
CA THR A 33 -20.37 -0.33 -10.75
C THR A 33 -19.72 -1.08 -9.58
N ALA A 34 -20.46 -2.02 -8.98
CA ALA A 34 -19.94 -2.87 -7.91
C ALA A 34 -18.67 -3.63 -8.32
N GLU A 35 -18.59 -4.07 -9.58
CA GLU A 35 -17.40 -4.72 -10.14
C GLU A 35 -16.21 -3.76 -10.21
N THR A 36 -16.42 -2.54 -10.72
CA THR A 36 -15.37 -1.52 -10.82
C THR A 36 -14.84 -1.09 -9.45
N ILE A 37 -15.73 -0.96 -8.46
CA ILE A 37 -15.35 -0.66 -7.07
C ILE A 37 -14.52 -1.80 -6.49
N LYS A 38 -14.94 -3.06 -6.68
CA LYS A 38 -14.19 -4.23 -6.20
C LYS A 38 -12.80 -4.32 -6.83
N GLU A 39 -12.67 -3.98 -8.11
CA GLU A 39 -11.37 -3.88 -8.77
C GLU A 39 -10.51 -2.76 -8.17
N MET A 40 -11.07 -1.56 -7.98
CA MET A 40 -10.39 -0.43 -7.35
C MET A 40 -9.85 -0.79 -5.97
N GLU A 41 -10.68 -1.40 -5.11
CA GLU A 41 -10.31 -1.80 -3.75
C GLU A 41 -9.17 -2.83 -3.76
N LYS A 42 -9.28 -3.85 -4.61
CA LYS A 42 -8.25 -4.89 -4.75
C LYS A 42 -6.92 -4.30 -5.20
N GLU A 43 -6.96 -3.39 -6.16
CA GLU A 43 -5.75 -2.75 -6.67
C GLU A 43 -5.13 -1.78 -5.67
N ALA A 44 -5.93 -0.92 -5.04
CA ALA A 44 -5.47 0.00 -4.00
C ALA A 44 -4.81 -0.75 -2.84
N ALA A 45 -5.47 -1.82 -2.35
CA ALA A 45 -4.91 -2.67 -1.29
C ALA A 45 -3.58 -3.31 -1.69
N ARG A 46 -3.46 -3.80 -2.94
CA ARG A 46 -2.22 -4.37 -3.46
C ARG A 46 -1.10 -3.35 -3.51
N LEU A 47 -1.38 -2.13 -3.95
CA LEU A 47 -0.40 -1.06 -4.08
C LEU A 47 0.08 -0.57 -2.70
N ILE A 48 -0.85 -0.34 -1.77
CA ILE A 48 -0.50 0.10 -0.40
C ILE A 48 0.33 -0.96 0.32
N ARG A 49 -0.01 -2.25 0.18
CA ARG A 49 0.78 -3.34 0.79
C ARG A 49 2.23 -3.39 0.30
N ARG A 50 2.51 -2.95 -0.93
CA ARG A 50 3.88 -2.90 -1.48
C ARG A 50 4.73 -1.79 -0.85
N LEU A 51 4.11 -0.81 -0.19
CA LEU A 51 4.82 0.25 0.49
C LEU A 51 5.24 -0.14 1.92
N ILE A 52 4.62 -1.18 2.49
CA ILE A 52 5.01 -1.70 3.80
C ILE A 52 6.38 -2.35 3.67
N THR A 53 7.34 -1.85 4.46
CA THR A 53 8.73 -2.34 4.43
C THR A 53 9.06 -3.01 5.75
N THR A 54 9.75 -4.15 5.69
CA THR A 54 10.21 -4.85 6.89
C THR A 54 11.72 -4.66 7.03
N LYS A 55 12.16 -4.11 8.16
CA LYS A 55 13.56 -3.97 8.50
C LYS A 55 13.94 -5.03 9.54
N VAL A 56 14.96 -5.82 9.24
CA VAL A 56 15.48 -6.86 10.13
C VAL A 56 16.85 -6.46 10.62
N THR A 57 17.07 -6.51 11.93
CA THR A 57 18.36 -6.18 12.56
C THR A 57 18.77 -7.25 13.55
N PHE A 58 20.07 -7.42 13.76
CA PHE A 58 20.59 -8.27 14.85
C PHE A 58 20.90 -7.38 16.06
N ALA A 59 20.22 -7.61 17.18
CA ALA A 59 20.55 -7.03 18.47
C ALA A 59 21.63 -7.88 19.14
N LYS A 60 22.70 -7.25 19.62
CA LYS A 60 23.81 -7.91 20.34
C LYS A 60 23.35 -8.46 21.70
#